data_AF-A0A552AYT6-F1
#
_entry.id   AF-A0A552AYT6-F1
#
_cell.length_a   1.000
_cell.length_b   1.000
_cell.length_c   1.000
_cell.angle_alpha   90.00
_cell.angle_beta   90.00
_cell.angle_gamma   90.00
#
_symmetry.space_group_name_H-M   'P 1'
#
loop_
_entity.id
_entity.type
_entity.pdbx_description
1 polymer ?
#
loop_
_entity_poly.entity_id
_entity_poly.type
_entity_poly.pdbx_seq_one_letter_code
_entity_poly.pdbx_strand_id
1 'polypeptide(L)'
;MPLILDATCAPADIKYPTDLDLLNQARQGTEKILDCLYQEVKEKLNKKPRTYRKIARKNYLKVAKKRRPSQKERRKAIGQQLGYIQRNLGYIDQLIELGASLTCLSKRQYKLLLVIEEVSRQQREMWSEKKTRVDQRIVSLSQPHVRPIVRGKAAPPQPPRRRGGKGGAKLSVSCVDRVC
;
A
#
# COMPACT_ATOMS: atom_id res chain seq x y z
N MET A 1 -13.97 10.07 39.09
CA MET A 1 -13.92 8.78 38.34
C MET A 1 -13.54 9.06 36.90
N PRO A 2 -12.26 8.87 36.50
CA PRO A 2 -11.89 8.97 35.09
C PRO A 2 -12.30 7.69 34.36
N LEU A 3 -13.12 7.82 33.31
CA LEU A 3 -13.43 6.75 32.36
C LEU A 3 -12.17 6.47 31.52
N ILE A 4 -11.43 5.44 31.89
CA ILE A 4 -10.39 4.86 31.04
C ILE A 4 -11.14 4.02 30.01
N LEU A 5 -11.38 4.61 28.83
CA LEU A 5 -11.93 3.90 27.69
C LEU A 5 -10.82 3.00 27.15
N ASP A 6 -10.79 1.74 27.60
CA ASP A 6 -9.87 0.74 27.04
C ASP A 6 -10.28 0.51 25.58
N ALA A 7 -9.49 1.06 24.65
CA ALA A 7 -9.66 0.82 23.22
C ALA A 7 -9.19 -0.61 22.91
N THR A 8 -10.08 -1.59 23.07
CA THR A 8 -9.84 -2.96 22.60
C THR A 8 -9.80 -2.96 21.07
N CYS A 9 -8.59 -2.93 20.50
CA CYS A 9 -8.37 -3.04 19.06
C CYS A 9 -8.68 -4.47 18.58
N ALA A 10 -9.84 -4.67 17.94
CA ALA A 10 -10.15 -5.93 17.27
C ALA A 10 -9.24 -6.10 16.03
N PRO A 11 -8.55 -7.24 15.87
CA PRO A 11 -7.75 -7.48 14.68
C PRO A 11 -8.66 -7.63 13.47
N ALA A 12 -8.55 -6.71 12.51
CA ALA A 12 -9.11 -6.94 11.19
C ALA A 12 -8.30 -8.05 10.51
N ASP A 13 -8.96 -9.09 9.99
CA ASP A 13 -8.32 -10.17 9.24
C ASP A 13 -7.89 -9.67 7.85
N ILE A 14 -6.83 -8.86 7.85
CA ILE A 14 -6.20 -8.32 6.65
C ILE A 14 -4.70 -8.63 6.69
N LYS A 15 -4.19 -9.14 5.58
CA LYS A 15 -2.74 -9.28 5.38
C LYS A 15 -2.08 -7.91 5.55
N TYR A 16 -0.93 -7.86 6.23
CA TYR A 16 -0.19 -6.62 6.43
C TYR A 16 0.03 -5.89 5.09
N PRO A 17 -0.59 -4.73 4.88
CA PRO A 17 -0.67 -4.14 3.56
C PRO A 17 0.63 -3.40 3.23
N THR A 18 1.21 -3.73 2.09
CA THR A 18 2.30 -2.93 1.49
C THR A 18 1.72 -1.99 0.45
N ASP A 19 2.29 -0.77 0.33
CA ASP A 19 1.86 0.21 -0.69
C ASP A 19 1.90 -0.39 -2.10
N LEU A 20 2.93 -1.19 -2.37
CA LEU A 20 3.10 -1.83 -3.66
C LEU A 20 2.00 -2.85 -3.97
N ASP A 21 1.62 -3.68 -2.99
CA ASP A 21 0.54 -4.66 -3.16
C ASP A 21 -0.82 -3.98 -3.29
N LEU A 22 -1.07 -2.95 -2.47
CA LEU A 22 -2.29 -2.13 -2.53
C LEU A 22 -2.46 -1.50 -3.90
N LEU A 23 -1.41 -0.86 -4.43
CA LEU A 23 -1.43 -0.24 -5.74
C LEU A 23 -1.56 -1.27 -6.87
N ASN A 24 -0.97 -2.46 -6.75
CA ASN A 24 -1.17 -3.51 -7.75
C ASN A 24 -2.61 -4.05 -7.75
N GLN A 25 -3.27 -4.12 -6.59
CA GLN A 25 -4.71 -4.44 -6.53
C GLN A 25 -5.54 -3.33 -7.17
N ALA A 26 -5.22 -2.06 -6.88
CA ALA A 26 -5.90 -0.90 -7.47
C ALA A 26 -5.75 -0.89 -9.00
N ARG A 27 -4.55 -1.11 -9.52
CA ARG A 27 -4.30 -1.27 -10.96
C ARG A 27 -5.19 -2.36 -11.57
N GLN A 28 -5.27 -3.53 -10.96
CA GLN A 28 -6.13 -4.62 -11.46
C GLN A 28 -7.62 -4.25 -11.38
N GLY A 29 -8.04 -3.52 -10.35
CA GLY A 29 -9.38 -2.98 -10.22
C GLY A 29 -9.75 -2.05 -11.37
N THR A 30 -8.91 -1.03 -11.62
CA THR A 30 -9.12 -0.10 -12.75
C THR A 30 -9.16 -0.81 -14.09
N GLU A 31 -8.32 -1.82 -14.30
CA GLU A 31 -8.32 -2.61 -15.53
C GLU A 31 -9.64 -3.33 -15.78
N LYS A 32 -10.29 -3.86 -14.73
CA LYS A 32 -11.60 -4.52 -14.84
C LYS A 32 -12.72 -3.51 -15.05
N ILE A 33 -12.68 -2.37 -14.36
CA ILE A 33 -13.65 -1.28 -14.51
C ILE A 33 -13.62 -0.74 -15.94
N LEU A 34 -12.42 -0.48 -16.47
CA LEU A 34 -12.22 -0.07 -17.85
C LEU A 34 -12.77 -1.12 -18.84
N ASP A 35 -12.55 -2.41 -18.58
CA ASP A 35 -13.11 -3.47 -19.43
C ASP A 35 -14.63 -3.47 -19.46
N CYS A 36 -15.30 -3.18 -18.33
CA CYS A 36 -16.76 -3.04 -18.26
C CYS A 36 -17.24 -1.80 -19.01
N LEU A 37 -16.71 -0.62 -18.70
CA LEU A 37 -17.13 0.65 -19.32
C LEU A 37 -16.88 0.66 -20.84
N TYR A 38 -15.80 0.03 -21.29
CA TYR A 38 -15.51 -0.06 -22.72
C TYR A 38 -16.59 -0.82 -23.50
N GLN A 39 -17.29 -1.79 -22.90
CA GLN A 39 -18.35 -2.50 -23.63
C GLN A 39 -19.51 -1.59 -24.01
N GLU A 40 -19.85 -0.62 -23.15
CA GLU A 40 -20.96 0.33 -23.37
C GLU A 40 -20.71 1.27 -24.55
N VAL A 41 -19.45 1.62 -24.81
CA VAL A 41 -19.06 2.58 -25.86
C VAL A 41 -18.24 1.93 -26.97
N LYS A 42 -18.22 0.60 -27.03
CA LYS A 42 -17.43 -0.15 -28.00
C LYS A 42 -17.79 0.22 -29.45
N GLU A 43 -19.06 0.48 -29.72
CA GLU A 43 -19.54 0.87 -31.05
C GLU A 43 -19.09 2.28 -31.46
N LYS A 44 -18.84 3.16 -30.48
CA LYS A 44 -18.36 4.52 -30.69
C LYS A 44 -16.83 4.60 -30.85
N LEU A 45 -16.11 3.51 -30.55
CA LEU A 45 -14.65 3.47 -30.51
C LEU A 45 -14.09 2.45 -31.50
N ASN A 46 -13.24 2.94 -32.42
CA ASN A 46 -12.53 2.07 -33.36
C ASN A 46 -11.57 1.10 -32.67
N LYS A 47 -11.07 1.44 -31.47
CA LYS A 47 -10.09 0.63 -30.73
C LYS A 47 -10.18 0.84 -29.24
N LYS A 48 -9.98 -0.25 -28.49
CA LYS A 48 -9.87 -0.24 -27.04
C LYS A 48 -8.64 0.54 -26.54
N PRO A 49 -8.79 1.36 -25.47
CA PRO A 49 -7.66 2.02 -24.82
C PRO A 49 -6.56 1.01 -24.42
N ARG A 50 -5.31 1.38 -24.70
CA ARG A 50 -4.16 0.51 -24.44
C ARG A 50 -3.87 0.45 -22.94
N THR A 51 -4.15 -0.69 -22.33
CA THR A 51 -3.70 -0.98 -20.95
C THR A 51 -2.38 -1.74 -20.95
N TYR A 52 -1.48 -1.40 -20.03
CA TYR A 52 -0.13 -1.98 -19.97
C TYR A 52 -0.08 -3.25 -19.09
N ARG A 53 -1.16 -4.03 -19.05
CA ARG A 53 -1.39 -5.10 -18.05
C ARG A 53 -0.21 -6.06 -17.88
N LYS A 54 0.29 -6.60 -19.00
CA LYS A 54 1.42 -7.55 -19.03
C LYS A 54 2.70 -6.92 -18.48
N ILE A 55 3.02 -5.71 -18.93
CA ILE A 55 4.23 -4.97 -18.52
C ILE A 55 4.12 -4.57 -17.04
N ALA A 56 2.98 -4.04 -16.63
CA ALA A 56 2.73 -3.62 -15.25
C ALA A 56 2.81 -4.79 -14.26
N ARG A 57 2.25 -5.96 -14.62
CA ARG A 57 2.39 -7.20 -13.85
C ARG A 57 3.84 -7.65 -13.76
N LYS A 58 4.59 -7.64 -14.87
CA LYS A 58 6.01 -8.00 -14.88
C LYS A 58 6.83 -7.09 -13.96
N ASN A 59 6.61 -5.78 -14.03
CA ASN A 59 7.29 -4.80 -13.19
C ASN A 59 6.97 -4.98 -11.70
N TYR A 60 5.71 -5.23 -11.37
CA TYR A 60 5.30 -5.59 -10.01
C TYR A 60 6.01 -6.86 -9.52
N LEU A 61 5.93 -7.95 -10.27
CA LEU A 61 6.49 -9.25 -9.87
C LEU A 61 8.02 -9.18 -9.67
N LYS A 62 8.72 -8.35 -10.46
CA LYS A 62 10.17 -8.14 -10.31
C LYS A 62 10.56 -7.66 -8.92
N VAL A 63 9.70 -6.87 -8.26
CA VAL A 63 9.94 -6.37 -6.90
C VAL A 63 9.26 -7.24 -5.85
N ALA A 64 8.03 -7.67 -6.08
CA ALA A 64 7.26 -8.48 -5.13
C ALA A 64 7.88 -9.85 -4.84
N LYS A 65 8.60 -10.45 -5.81
CA LYS A 65 9.28 -11.74 -5.62
C LYS A 65 10.61 -11.64 -4.86
N LYS A 66 11.13 -10.44 -4.62
CA LYS A 66 12.41 -10.27 -3.90
C LYS A 66 12.20 -10.42 -2.40
N ARG A 67 13.04 -11.21 -1.74
CA ARG A 67 13.02 -11.35 -0.27
C ARG A 67 13.24 -10.03 0.47
N ARG A 68 14.15 -9.18 -0.04
CA ARG A 68 14.52 -7.89 0.56
C ARG A 68 14.75 -6.84 -0.53
N PRO A 69 13.70 -6.22 -1.09
CA PRO A 69 13.89 -5.12 -2.02
C PRO A 69 14.46 -3.90 -1.29
N SER A 70 15.28 -3.11 -1.98
CA SER A 70 15.79 -1.84 -1.45
C SER A 70 14.69 -0.78 -1.40
N GLN A 71 14.91 0.29 -0.62
CA GLN A 71 13.98 1.43 -0.58
C GLN A 71 13.84 2.09 -1.95
N LYS A 72 14.94 2.25 -2.69
CA LYS A 72 14.95 2.81 -4.06
C LYS A 72 14.12 1.97 -5.03
N GLU A 73 14.24 0.65 -4.96
CA GLU A 73 13.44 -0.26 -5.79
C GLU A 73 11.95 -0.21 -5.44
N ARG A 74 11.60 -0.22 -4.14
CA ARG A 74 10.21 -0.06 -3.70
C ARG A 74 9.61 1.24 -4.20
N ARG A 75 10.31 2.37 -4.00
CA ARG A 75 9.86 3.69 -4.43
C ARG A 75 9.69 3.77 -5.94
N LYS A 76 10.60 3.16 -6.72
CA LYS A 76 10.49 3.08 -8.18
C LYS A 76 9.25 2.27 -8.59
N ALA A 77 9.02 1.11 -7.97
CA ALA A 77 7.88 0.26 -8.29
C ALA A 77 6.54 0.91 -7.93
N ILE A 78 6.46 1.61 -6.79
CA ILE A 78 5.29 2.40 -6.39
C ILE A 78 5.00 3.48 -7.44
N GLY A 79 6.01 4.27 -7.84
CA GLY A 79 5.85 5.29 -8.88
C GLY A 79 5.37 4.71 -10.22
N GLN A 80 5.89 3.53 -10.61
CA GLN A 80 5.41 2.83 -11.80
C GLN A 80 3.94 2.41 -11.68
N GLN A 81 3.52 1.82 -10.54
CA GLN A 81 2.13 1.45 -10.32
C GLN A 81 1.20 2.67 -10.34
N LEU A 82 1.58 3.76 -9.68
CA LEU A 82 0.84 5.03 -9.73
C LEU A 82 0.67 5.53 -11.17
N GLY A 83 1.74 5.47 -11.96
CA GLY A 83 1.67 5.86 -13.37
C GLY A 83 0.77 4.96 -14.22
N TYR A 84 0.61 3.67 -13.89
CA TYR A 84 -0.36 2.80 -14.56
C TYR A 84 -1.80 3.12 -14.15
N ILE A 85 -2.04 3.31 -12.85
CA ILE A 85 -3.36 3.64 -12.30
C ILE A 85 -3.84 4.96 -12.89
N GLN A 86 -3.00 6.00 -12.90
CA GLN A 86 -3.40 7.32 -13.39
C GLN A 86 -3.80 7.29 -14.88
N ARG A 87 -3.08 6.52 -15.70
CA ARG A 87 -3.47 6.32 -17.11
C ARG A 87 -4.79 5.57 -17.24
N ASN A 88 -4.99 4.54 -16.43
CA ASN A 88 -6.26 3.79 -16.46
C ASN A 88 -7.44 4.65 -16.00
N LEU A 89 -7.26 5.50 -14.99
CA LEU A 89 -8.28 6.47 -14.53
C LEU A 89 -8.59 7.47 -15.64
N GLY A 90 -7.57 8.07 -16.29
CA GLY A 90 -7.82 8.98 -17.42
C GLY A 90 -8.55 8.31 -18.59
N TYR A 91 -8.33 7.01 -18.85
CA TYR A 91 -9.14 6.28 -19.83
C TYR A 91 -10.56 6.02 -19.34
N ILE A 92 -10.77 5.79 -18.05
CA ILE A 92 -12.12 5.65 -17.47
C ILE A 92 -12.89 6.97 -17.65
N ASP A 93 -12.26 8.11 -17.34
CA ASP A 93 -12.85 9.44 -17.51
C ASP A 93 -13.27 9.66 -18.98
N GLN A 94 -12.37 9.37 -19.93
CA GLN A 94 -12.67 9.47 -21.37
C GLN A 94 -13.83 8.55 -21.81
N LEU A 95 -13.94 7.34 -21.26
CA LEU A 95 -15.06 6.45 -21.59
C LEU A 95 -16.38 7.01 -21.04
N ILE A 96 -16.37 7.60 -19.85
CA ILE A 96 -17.54 8.27 -19.26
C ILE A 96 -17.96 9.47 -20.13
N GLU A 97 -17.00 10.30 -20.57
CA GLU A 97 -17.25 11.43 -21.47
C GLU A 97 -17.87 10.99 -22.82
N LEU A 98 -17.50 9.82 -23.33
CA LEU A 98 -18.08 9.22 -24.54
C LEU A 98 -19.48 8.62 -24.32
N GLY A 99 -19.99 8.70 -23.09
CA GLY A 99 -21.32 8.24 -22.71
C GLY A 99 -21.38 6.82 -22.15
N ALA A 100 -20.26 6.26 -21.66
CA ALA A 100 -20.31 5.01 -20.90
C ALA A 100 -21.06 5.24 -19.59
N SER A 101 -22.13 4.49 -19.36
CA SER A 101 -22.90 4.62 -18.12
C SER A 101 -22.21 3.92 -16.95
N LEU A 102 -22.03 4.63 -15.83
CA LEU A 102 -21.54 4.04 -14.58
C LEU A 102 -22.50 2.99 -14.00
N THR A 103 -23.75 2.95 -14.45
CA THR A 103 -24.73 1.93 -14.04
C THR A 103 -24.36 0.52 -14.49
N CYS A 104 -23.49 0.36 -15.49
CA CYS A 104 -22.98 -0.95 -15.90
C CYS A 104 -22.02 -1.57 -14.87
N LEU A 105 -21.51 -0.77 -13.93
CA LEU A 105 -20.67 -1.24 -12.84
C LEU A 105 -21.52 -1.81 -11.70
N SER A 106 -21.11 -2.96 -11.19
CA SER A 106 -21.66 -3.45 -9.92
C SER A 106 -21.43 -2.44 -8.80
N LYS A 107 -22.31 -2.41 -7.78
CA LYS A 107 -22.14 -1.57 -6.59
C LYS A 107 -20.74 -1.71 -5.97
N ARG A 108 -20.17 -2.92 -6.04
CA ARG A 108 -18.80 -3.20 -5.57
C ARG A 108 -17.73 -2.54 -6.43
N GLN A 109 -17.84 -2.60 -7.76
CA GLN A 109 -16.90 -1.95 -8.67
C GLN A 109 -16.97 -0.43 -8.58
N TYR A 110 -18.17 0.14 -8.44
CA TYR A 110 -18.34 1.58 -8.25
C TYR A 110 -17.67 2.05 -6.95
N LYS A 111 -17.96 1.41 -5.81
CA LYS A 111 -17.26 1.71 -4.55
C LYS A 111 -15.74 1.53 -4.66
N LEU A 112 -15.30 0.49 -5.36
CA LEU A 112 -13.89 0.23 -5.59
C LEU A 112 -13.22 1.36 -6.39
N LEU A 113 -13.91 1.93 -7.39
CA LEU A 113 -13.40 3.07 -8.16
C LEU A 113 -13.11 4.27 -7.26
N LEU A 114 -14.09 4.66 -6.43
CA LEU A 114 -13.96 5.77 -5.48
C LEU A 114 -12.79 5.55 -4.49
N VAL A 115 -12.66 4.34 -3.96
CA VAL A 115 -11.56 3.99 -3.06
C VAL A 115 -10.21 4.03 -3.78
N ILE A 116 -10.15 3.60 -5.05
CA ILE A 116 -8.91 3.64 -5.85
C ILE A 116 -8.48 5.08 -6.12
N GLU A 117 -9.41 5.99 -6.42
CA GLU A 117 -9.12 7.41 -6.61
C GLU A 117 -8.47 8.01 -5.36
N GLU A 118 -9.07 7.78 -4.18
CA GLU A 118 -8.50 8.26 -2.92
C GLU A 118 -7.16 7.61 -2.58
N VAL A 119 -7.00 6.30 -2.80
CA VAL A 119 -5.70 5.63 -2.63
C VAL A 119 -4.66 6.22 -3.59
N SER A 120 -5.01 6.48 -4.84
CA SER A 120 -4.12 7.08 -5.83
C SER A 120 -3.68 8.47 -5.40
N ARG A 121 -4.61 9.30 -4.90
CA ARG A 121 -4.34 10.64 -4.35
C ARG A 121 -3.37 10.56 -3.16
N GLN A 122 -3.71 9.77 -2.13
CA GLN A 122 -2.90 9.59 -0.93
C GLN A 122 -1.48 9.09 -1.25
N GLN A 123 -1.38 8.06 -2.09
CA GLN A 123 -0.09 7.46 -2.46
C GLN A 123 0.75 8.38 -3.33
N ARG A 124 0.12 9.21 -4.17
CA ARG A 124 0.82 10.24 -4.94
C ARG A 124 1.44 11.28 -4.05
N GLU A 125 0.69 11.82 -3.08
CA GLU A 125 1.20 12.79 -2.09
C GLU A 125 2.41 12.20 -1.33
N MET A 126 2.25 10.98 -0.80
CA MET A 126 3.34 10.29 -0.10
C MET A 126 4.56 10.07 -0.99
N TRP A 127 4.33 9.73 -2.25
CA TRP A 127 5.42 9.52 -3.20
C TRP A 127 6.11 10.84 -3.56
N SER A 128 5.40 11.89 -3.97
CA SER A 128 5.99 13.17 -4.38
C SER A 128 6.76 13.84 -3.24
N GLU A 129 6.13 13.92 -2.07
CA GLU A 129 6.67 14.65 -0.92
C GLU A 129 7.62 13.81 -0.06
N LYS A 130 7.83 12.54 -0.42
CA LYS A 130 8.65 11.58 0.34
C LYS A 130 8.14 11.36 1.78
N LYS A 131 6.85 11.62 2.02
CA LYS A 131 6.18 11.30 3.29
C LYS A 131 5.96 9.80 3.44
N THR A 132 5.95 9.32 4.68
CA THR A 132 5.67 7.91 5.01
C THR A 132 4.26 7.69 5.56
N ARG A 133 3.53 8.78 5.82
CA ARG A 133 2.18 8.79 6.38
C ARG A 133 1.34 9.89 5.76
N VAL A 134 0.04 9.67 5.75
CA VAL A 134 -1.01 10.62 5.43
C VAL A 134 -2.17 10.33 6.38
N ASP A 135 -2.93 11.36 6.73
CA ASP A 135 -4.08 11.19 7.60
C ASP A 135 -5.14 10.32 6.94
N GLN A 136 -5.80 9.51 7.77
CA GLN A 136 -6.84 8.58 7.31
C GLN A 136 -6.40 7.65 6.17
N ARG A 137 -5.12 7.26 6.16
CA ARG A 137 -4.53 6.39 5.13
C ARG A 137 -5.36 5.13 4.91
N ILE A 138 -5.78 4.92 3.67
CA ILE A 138 -6.42 3.70 3.22
C ILE A 138 -5.34 2.65 3.00
N VAL A 139 -5.53 1.49 3.62
CA VAL A 139 -4.57 0.38 3.55
C VAL A 139 -5.16 -0.90 2.95
N SER A 140 -6.47 -0.92 2.71
CA SER A 140 -7.18 -2.01 2.07
C SER A 140 -8.27 -1.46 1.16
N LEU A 141 -8.38 -2.01 -0.06
CA LEU A 141 -9.45 -1.64 -0.99
C LEU A 141 -10.80 -2.26 -0.59
N SER A 142 -10.79 -3.40 0.08
CA SER A 142 -12.01 -4.07 0.55
C SER A 142 -12.53 -3.49 1.87
N GLN A 143 -11.62 -2.99 2.70
CA GLN A 143 -11.91 -2.44 4.03
C GLN A 143 -11.23 -1.07 4.20
N PRO A 144 -11.71 -0.03 3.50
CA PRO A 144 -11.05 1.29 3.49
C PRO A 144 -11.13 2.04 4.83
N HIS A 145 -12.07 1.66 5.70
CA HIS A 145 -12.24 2.22 7.05
C HIS A 145 -11.21 1.69 8.05
N VAL A 146 -10.56 0.56 7.75
CA VAL A 146 -9.54 -0.02 8.64
C VAL A 146 -8.31 0.88 8.66
N ARG A 147 -7.87 1.23 9.87
CA ARG A 147 -6.72 2.10 10.07
C ARG A 147 -5.43 1.29 10.22
N PRO A 148 -4.28 1.76 9.69
CA PRO A 148 -3.00 1.11 9.92
C PRO A 148 -2.62 1.13 11.40
N ILE A 149 -2.43 -0.06 11.98
CA ILE A 149 -1.93 -0.22 13.35
C ILE A 149 -0.41 -0.28 13.32
N VAL A 150 0.26 0.62 14.04
CA VAL A 150 1.71 0.57 14.24
C VAL A 150 1.98 -0.38 15.40
N ARG A 151 2.38 -1.62 15.10
CA ARG A 151 2.86 -2.54 16.14
C ARG A 151 4.11 -1.93 16.78
N GLY A 152 4.12 -1.79 18.11
CA GLY A 152 5.23 -1.21 18.88
C GLY A 152 6.58 -1.80 18.47
N LYS A 153 7.61 -0.93 18.46
CA LYS A 153 8.99 -1.24 18.09
C LYS A 153 9.41 -2.63 18.60
N ALA A 154 9.66 -3.58 17.69
CA ALA A 154 10.53 -4.70 18.02
C ALA A 154 11.90 -4.11 18.38
N ALA A 155 12.45 -4.51 19.53
CA ALA A 155 13.79 -4.10 19.96
C ALA A 155 14.78 -4.27 18.78
N PRO A 156 15.75 -3.35 18.61
CA PRO A 156 16.76 -3.51 17.57
C PRO A 156 17.44 -4.88 17.72
N PRO A 157 17.71 -5.59 16.60
CA PRO A 157 18.43 -6.85 16.68
C PRO A 157 19.74 -6.61 17.41
N GLN A 158 19.97 -7.34 18.51
CA GLN A 158 21.27 -7.34 19.17
C GLN A 158 22.33 -7.67 18.11
N PRO A 159 23.43 -6.91 18.02
CA PRO A 159 24.49 -7.22 17.08
C PRO A 159 25.01 -8.65 17.35
N PRO A 160 25.45 -9.37 16.31
CA PRO A 160 25.90 -10.74 16.47
C PRO A 160 27.01 -10.78 17.54
N ARG A 161 26.79 -11.58 18.58
CA ARG A 161 27.84 -11.92 19.55
C ARG A 161 29.01 -12.50 18.75
N ARG A 162 30.10 -11.74 18.64
CA ARG A 162 31.39 -12.28 18.18
C ARG A 162 31.78 -13.38 19.16
N ARG A 163 31.71 -14.65 18.73
CA ARG A 163 32.50 -15.72 19.34
C ARG A 163 33.94 -15.55 18.85
N GLY A 164 34.86 -15.34 19.78
CA GLY A 164 36.30 -15.26 19.51
C GLY A 164 36.99 -14.46 20.59
N GLY A 165 37.41 -15.13 21.67
CA GLY A 165 37.96 -14.50 22.87
C GLY A 165 39.41 -14.02 22.74
N LYS A 166 39.77 -13.13 23.65
CA LYS A 166 41.05 -13.10 24.39
C LYS A 166 40.95 -12.08 25.53
N GLY A 167 41.34 -12.55 26.72
CA GLY A 167 41.74 -11.82 27.94
C GLY A 167 41.26 -10.39 28.18
N GLY A 168 40.49 -10.21 29.25
CA GLY A 168 40.28 -8.92 29.89
C GLY A 168 39.73 -9.15 31.30
N ALA A 169 40.54 -8.85 32.31
CA ALA A 169 40.31 -9.12 33.71
C ALA A 169 38.92 -8.64 34.20
N LYS A 170 38.24 -9.51 34.99
CA LYS A 170 37.10 -9.11 35.81
C LYS A 170 37.65 -8.45 37.08
N LEU A 171 37.64 -7.12 37.13
CA LEU A 171 37.66 -6.38 38.39
C LEU A 171 36.21 -6.28 38.88
N SER A 172 35.97 -6.88 40.05
CA SER A 172 34.74 -6.72 40.82
C SER A 172 34.98 -5.58 41.81
N VAL A 173 34.11 -4.57 41.80
CA VAL A 173 34.02 -3.59 42.89
C VAL A 173 32.55 -3.49 43.30
N SER A 174 32.35 -3.80 44.58
CA SER A 174 31.11 -3.88 45.33
C SER A 174 30.47 -2.50 45.57
N CYS A 175 29.14 -2.46 45.49
CA CYS A 175 28.32 -1.40 46.08
C CYS A 175 28.45 -1.46 47.61
N VAL A 176 28.74 -0.32 48.24
CA VAL A 176 28.55 -0.12 49.67
C VAL A 176 27.42 0.89 49.81
N ASP A 177 26.22 0.40 50.13
CA ASP A 177 25.18 1.18 50.75
C ASP A 177 24.70 0.40 51.97
N ARG A 178 25.20 0.80 53.15
CA ARG A 178 24.57 0.47 54.43
C ARG A 178 23.85 1.71 54.93
N VAL A 179 22.53 1.56 54.94
CA VAL A 179 21.52 2.22 55.77
C VAL A 179 22.07 2.77 57.10
N CYS A 180 21.81 4.05 57.35
CA CYS A 180 21.17 4.57 58.56
C CYS A 180 20.26 5.73 58.13
#